data_AF-A0A2E6H5C2-F1
#
_entry.id   AF-A0A2E6H5C2-F1
#
_cell.length_a   1.000
_cell.length_b   1.000
_cell.length_c   1.000
_cell.angle_alpha   90.00
_cell.angle_beta   90.00
_cell.angle_gamma   90.00
#
_symmetry.space_group_name_H-M   'P 1'
#
loop_
_entity.id
_entity.type
_entity.pdbx_description
1 polymer ?
#
loop_
_entity_poly.entity_id
_entity_poly.type
_entity_poly.pdbx_seq_one_letter_code
_entity_poly.pdbx_strand_id
1 'polypeptide(L)'
;MIYKPRNSKWIVDSKTRSVNLARVDKYGPEHFENYQDYFFFVHIDPIQRFWHSVGMIIGTYFFFMLFYSWSTLSILYYFLGVFFFYGFGVISHAYYDGHSGRSEAKYFHLTTPTVIKINLLTLTGTYQKYLNKFIQKYPFTVDAFDMEVK
;
A
#
# COMPACT_ATOMS: atom_id res chain seq x y z
N MET A 1 15.46 -2.14 16.01
CA MET A 1 14.94 -0.79 15.70
C MET A 1 13.55 -0.93 15.12
N ILE A 2 12.60 -0.21 15.71
CA ILE A 2 11.25 -0.04 15.20
C ILE A 2 11.17 1.35 14.57
N TYR A 3 10.91 1.41 13.27
CA TYR A 3 10.72 2.65 12.53
C TYR A 3 9.23 2.93 12.36
N LYS A 4 8.81 4.16 12.67
CA LYS A 4 7.43 4.60 12.46
C LYS A 4 7.41 5.97 11.77
N PRO A 5 6.66 6.15 10.67
CA PRO A 5 6.47 7.47 10.08
C PRO A 5 5.76 8.42 11.06
N ARG A 6 6.33 9.60 11.33
CA ARG A 6 5.71 10.61 12.22
C ARG A 6 4.43 11.21 11.66
N ASN A 7 4.37 11.36 10.35
CA ASN A 7 3.26 12.04 9.67
C ASN A 7 2.08 11.12 9.31
N SER A 8 2.04 9.90 9.86
CA SER A 8 0.92 8.98 9.61
C SER A 8 -0.32 9.41 10.41
N LYS A 9 -1.43 9.69 9.72
CA LYS A 9 -2.69 10.18 10.29
C LYS A 9 -3.89 9.44 9.73
N TRP A 10 -4.90 9.18 10.56
CA TRP A 10 -6.15 8.56 10.09
C TRP A 10 -6.98 9.51 9.23
N ILE A 11 -7.02 10.78 9.63
CA ILE A 11 -7.68 11.86 8.91
C ILE A 11 -6.59 12.79 8.38
N VAL A 12 -6.50 12.92 7.06
CA VAL A 12 -5.44 13.66 6.39
C VAL A 12 -5.89 15.10 6.18
N ASP A 13 -5.14 16.04 6.73
CA ASP A 13 -5.29 17.45 6.41
C ASP A 13 -4.51 17.83 5.13
N SER A 14 -4.80 19.02 4.60
CA SER A 14 -4.17 19.52 3.38
C SER A 14 -2.64 19.56 3.47
N LYS A 15 -2.08 19.89 4.64
CA LYS A 15 -0.63 19.95 4.87
C LYS A 15 -0.01 18.57 4.77
N THR A 16 -0.56 17.57 5.46
CA THR A 16 -0.08 16.19 5.41
C THR A 16 -0.19 15.61 4.00
N ARG A 17 -1.29 15.87 3.30
CA ARG A 17 -1.45 15.45 1.89
C ARG A 17 -0.38 16.07 0.99
N SER A 18 -0.11 17.37 1.12
CA SER A 18 0.94 18.04 0.36
C SER A 18 2.34 17.50 0.65
N VAL A 19 2.63 17.13 1.91
CA VAL A 19 3.91 16.47 2.26
C VAL A 19 4.01 15.09 1.61
N ASN A 20 2.94 14.30 1.61
CA ASN A 20 2.93 12.99 0.95
C ASN A 20 3.11 13.12 -0.57
N LEU A 21 2.45 14.09 -1.20
CA LEU A 21 2.63 14.40 -2.62
C LEU A 21 4.08 14.77 -2.94
N ALA A 22 4.62 15.75 -2.22
CA ALA A 22 6.00 16.20 -2.40
C ALA A 22 7.03 15.08 -2.18
N ARG A 23 6.76 14.15 -1.26
CA ARG A 23 7.61 12.97 -1.06
C ARG A 23 7.63 12.06 -2.29
N VAL A 24 6.48 11.77 -2.87
CA VAL A 24 6.39 10.91 -4.06
C VAL A 24 7.02 11.61 -5.26
N ASP A 25 6.77 12.91 -5.44
CA ASP A 25 7.35 13.70 -6.53
C ASP A 25 8.88 13.80 -6.41
N LYS A 26 9.41 13.91 -5.18
CA LYS A 26 10.85 13.98 -4.92
C LYS A 26 11.57 12.64 -5.08
N TYR A 27 10.90 11.53 -4.78
CA TYR A 27 11.48 10.19 -4.79
C TYR A 27 10.70 9.27 -5.72
N GLY A 28 10.81 9.53 -7.03
CA GLY A 28 10.19 8.72 -8.06
C GLY A 28 10.86 7.35 -8.25
N PRO A 29 10.32 6.51 -9.17
CA PRO A 29 10.81 5.16 -9.41
C PRO A 29 12.31 5.07 -9.75
N GLU A 30 12.88 6.11 -10.35
CA GLU A 30 14.29 6.24 -10.70
C GLU A 30 15.26 6.24 -9.51
N HIS A 31 14.76 6.51 -8.30
CA HIS A 31 15.55 6.41 -7.07
C HIS A 31 15.68 4.97 -6.54
N PHE A 32 15.07 4.01 -7.22
CA PHE A 32 14.99 2.61 -6.79
C PHE A 32 15.56 1.68 -7.85
N GLU A 33 16.18 0.58 -7.42
CA GLU A 33 16.72 -0.42 -8.35
C GLU A 33 15.65 -1.11 -9.20
N ASN A 34 14.42 -1.17 -8.68
CA ASN A 34 13.29 -1.79 -9.35
C ASN A 34 11.97 -1.14 -8.89
N TYR A 35 10.94 -1.32 -9.70
CA TYR A 35 9.62 -0.73 -9.43
C TYR A 35 8.94 -1.30 -8.18
N GLN A 36 9.29 -2.53 -7.76
CA GLN A 36 8.70 -3.15 -6.57
C GLN A 36 9.19 -2.47 -5.30
N ASP A 37 10.45 -2.01 -5.29
CA ASP A 37 11.04 -1.23 -4.20
C ASP A 37 10.40 0.17 -4.12
N TYR A 38 10.22 0.85 -5.25
CA TYR A 38 9.44 2.09 -5.31
C TYR A 38 8.00 1.88 -4.82
N PHE A 39 7.36 0.80 -5.27
CA PHE A 39 6.00 0.48 -4.87
C PHE A 39 5.92 0.18 -3.36
N PHE A 40 6.92 -0.49 -2.78
CA PHE A 40 7.03 -0.64 -1.33
C PHE A 40 7.17 0.71 -0.63
N PHE A 41 8.05 1.59 -1.12
CA PHE A 41 8.31 2.91 -0.57
C PHE A 41 7.02 3.73 -0.44
N VAL A 42 6.20 3.82 -1.48
CA VAL A 42 4.93 4.57 -1.43
C VAL A 42 3.87 3.94 -0.52
N HIS A 43 4.10 2.72 -0.01
CA HIS A 43 3.23 1.99 0.93
C HIS A 43 3.84 1.87 2.35
N ILE A 44 4.82 2.70 2.69
CA ILE A 44 5.43 2.71 4.03
C ILE A 44 4.53 3.35 5.11
N ASP A 45 3.47 4.06 4.73
CA ASP A 45 2.50 4.56 5.70
C ASP A 45 1.63 3.42 6.30
N PRO A 46 1.59 3.24 7.64
CA PRO A 46 0.85 2.14 8.28
C PRO A 46 -0.66 2.21 8.09
N ILE A 47 -1.24 3.41 7.98
CA ILE A 47 -2.68 3.60 7.82
C ILE A 47 -3.09 3.26 6.38
N GLN A 48 -2.29 3.68 5.42
CA GLN A 48 -2.51 3.29 4.02
C GLN A 48 -2.39 1.77 3.85
N ARG A 49 -1.38 1.13 4.46
CA ARG A 49 -1.29 -0.36 4.49
C ARG A 49 -2.47 -1.02 5.16
N PHE A 50 -3.01 -0.42 6.23
CA PHE A 50 -4.20 -0.93 6.89
C PHE A 50 -5.39 -0.96 5.91
N TRP A 51 -5.63 0.13 5.17
CA TRP A 51 -6.69 0.17 4.17
C TRP A 51 -6.49 -0.86 3.05
N HIS A 52 -5.27 -1.01 2.55
CA HIS A 52 -4.92 -2.07 1.58
C HIS A 52 -5.18 -3.47 2.14
N SER A 53 -4.83 -3.72 3.41
CA SER A 53 -5.06 -5.02 4.06
C SER A 53 -6.54 -5.31 4.27
N VAL A 54 -7.33 -4.31 4.69
CA VAL A 54 -8.78 -4.42 4.84
C VAL A 54 -9.43 -4.72 3.48
N GLY A 55 -9.07 -3.98 2.44
CA GLY A 55 -9.55 -4.23 1.07
C GLY A 55 -9.22 -5.65 0.59
N MET A 56 -7.97 -6.10 0.81
CA MET A 56 -7.53 -7.45 0.45
C MET A 56 -8.34 -8.53 1.19
N ILE A 57 -8.57 -8.39 2.50
CA ILE A 57 -9.33 -9.37 3.31
C ILE A 57 -10.78 -9.45 2.83
N ILE A 58 -11.45 -8.31 2.69
CA ILE A 58 -12.86 -8.25 2.25
C ILE A 58 -12.99 -8.76 0.81
N GLY A 59 -12.09 -8.35 -0.08
CA GLY A 59 -12.06 -8.81 -1.47
C GLY A 59 -11.83 -10.31 -1.58
N THR A 60 -10.91 -10.86 -0.77
CA THR A 60 -10.65 -12.31 -0.69
C THR A 60 -11.88 -13.07 -0.19
N TYR A 61 -12.58 -12.55 0.81
CA TYR A 61 -13.86 -13.13 1.26
C TYR A 61 -14.88 -13.22 0.12
N PHE A 62 -15.05 -12.17 -0.68
CA PHE A 62 -15.94 -12.22 -1.84
C PHE A 62 -15.46 -13.17 -2.93
N PHE A 63 -14.15 -13.29 -3.16
CA PHE A 63 -13.62 -14.32 -4.06
C PHE A 63 -13.88 -15.74 -3.53
N PHE A 64 -13.88 -15.98 -2.22
CA PHE A 64 -14.35 -17.27 -1.68
C PHE A 64 -15.85 -17.46 -1.92
N MET A 65 -16.67 -16.43 -1.71
CA MET A 65 -18.13 -16.49 -1.94
C MET A 65 -18.48 -16.77 -3.41
N LEU A 66 -17.68 -16.29 -4.36
CA LEU A 66 -17.77 -16.62 -5.78
C LEU A 66 -17.80 -18.14 -6.01
N PHE A 67 -16.83 -18.85 -5.44
CA PHE A 67 -16.66 -20.30 -5.57
C PHE A 67 -17.54 -21.10 -4.62
N TYR A 68 -18.01 -20.51 -3.53
CA TYR A 68 -18.95 -21.16 -2.63
C TYR A 68 -20.38 -21.16 -3.20
N SER A 69 -20.81 -20.05 -3.79
CA SER A 69 -22.20 -19.87 -4.21
C SER A 69 -22.56 -20.61 -5.51
N TRP A 70 -21.64 -20.65 -6.49
CA TRP A 70 -21.89 -21.23 -7.84
C TRP A 70 -23.26 -20.87 -8.43
N SER A 71 -23.65 -19.60 -8.32
CA SER A 71 -24.97 -19.11 -8.75
C SER A 71 -24.84 -17.83 -9.58
N THR A 72 -25.95 -17.26 -10.05
CA THR A 72 -25.92 -15.94 -10.71
C THR A 72 -25.41 -14.83 -9.78
N LEU A 73 -25.50 -15.00 -8.46
CA LEU A 73 -24.89 -14.09 -7.47
C LEU A 73 -23.36 -14.13 -7.50
N SER A 74 -22.74 -15.18 -8.05
CA SER A 74 -21.29 -15.26 -8.24
C SER A 74 -20.77 -14.08 -9.07
N ILE A 75 -21.54 -13.59 -10.05
CA ILE A 75 -21.15 -12.39 -10.83
C ILE A 75 -21.02 -11.17 -9.91
N LEU A 76 -21.99 -10.97 -9.01
CA LEU A 76 -21.92 -9.88 -8.03
C LEU A 76 -20.72 -10.06 -7.10
N TYR A 77 -20.46 -11.27 -6.60
CA TYR A 77 -19.30 -11.54 -5.75
C TYR A 77 -17.97 -11.32 -6.46
N TYR A 78 -17.88 -11.60 -7.77
CA TYR A 78 -16.70 -11.24 -8.55
C TYR A 78 -16.46 -9.73 -8.54
N PHE A 79 -17.49 -8.93 -8.85
CA PHE A 79 -17.37 -7.47 -8.87
C PHE A 79 -17.04 -6.88 -7.50
N LEU A 80 -17.68 -7.37 -6.44
CA LEU A 80 -17.36 -6.98 -5.07
C LEU A 80 -15.93 -7.38 -4.71
N GLY A 81 -15.50 -8.59 -5.05
CA GLY A 81 -14.12 -9.06 -4.86
C GLY A 81 -13.11 -8.12 -5.50
N VAL A 82 -13.27 -7.81 -6.79
CA VAL A 82 -12.40 -6.87 -7.50
C VAL A 82 -12.43 -5.47 -6.87
N PHE A 83 -13.63 -4.95 -6.56
CA PHE A 83 -13.80 -3.63 -5.97
C PHE A 83 -13.10 -3.51 -4.61
N PHE A 84 -13.29 -4.46 -3.70
CA PHE A 84 -12.64 -4.39 -2.39
C PHE A 84 -11.14 -4.66 -2.48
N PHE A 85 -10.72 -5.65 -3.28
CA PHE A 85 -9.32 -6.03 -3.38
C PHE A 85 -8.44 -4.93 -3.99
N TYR A 86 -8.94 -4.20 -4.99
CA TYR A 86 -8.17 -3.15 -5.68
C TYR A 86 -8.69 -1.73 -5.42
N GLY A 87 -10.01 -1.55 -5.41
CA GLY A 87 -10.66 -0.24 -5.30
C GLY A 87 -10.36 0.45 -3.98
N PHE A 88 -10.31 -0.27 -2.86
CA PHE A 88 -9.93 0.32 -1.56
C PHE A 88 -8.51 0.90 -1.57
N GLY A 89 -7.57 0.18 -2.19
CA GLY A 89 -6.22 0.69 -2.40
C GLY A 89 -6.23 1.98 -3.20
N VAL A 90 -6.90 1.99 -4.36
CA VAL A 90 -7.01 3.19 -5.22
C VAL A 90 -7.66 4.36 -4.50
N ILE A 91 -8.74 4.14 -3.75
CA ILE A 91 -9.44 5.17 -2.97
C ILE A 91 -8.53 5.71 -1.87
N SER A 92 -7.77 4.85 -1.19
CA SER A 92 -6.81 5.29 -0.18
C SER A 92 -5.75 6.20 -0.79
N HIS A 93 -5.16 5.85 -1.95
CA HIS A 93 -4.22 6.74 -2.64
C HIS A 93 -4.88 8.08 -3.01
N ALA A 94 -6.10 8.07 -3.53
CA ALA A 94 -6.83 9.30 -3.85
C ALA A 94 -6.92 10.25 -2.63
N TYR A 95 -7.23 9.68 -1.46
CA TYR A 95 -7.43 10.42 -0.22
C TYR A 95 -6.11 10.86 0.44
N TYR A 96 -5.14 9.95 0.57
CA TYR A 96 -3.89 10.16 1.34
C TYR A 96 -2.78 10.85 0.54
N ASP A 97 -2.70 10.60 -0.77
CA ASP A 97 -1.61 11.07 -1.64
C ASP A 97 -2.07 11.61 -2.99
N GLY A 98 -3.37 11.83 -3.19
CA GLY A 98 -3.88 12.43 -4.44
C GLY A 98 -3.55 11.64 -5.70
N HIS A 99 -3.40 10.32 -5.58
CA HIS A 99 -3.00 9.40 -6.65
C HIS A 99 -1.51 9.41 -7.04
N SER A 100 -0.64 10.15 -6.35
CA SER A 100 0.79 10.11 -6.70
C SER A 100 1.40 8.73 -6.46
N GLY A 101 0.96 8.03 -5.41
CA GLY A 101 1.44 6.68 -5.09
C GLY A 101 0.80 5.55 -5.89
N ARG A 102 -0.06 5.84 -6.88
CA ARG A 102 -0.77 4.79 -7.63
C ARG A 102 0.18 4.00 -8.53
N SER A 103 -0.10 2.71 -8.70
CA SER A 103 0.56 1.89 -9.72
C SER A 103 0.21 2.38 -11.12
N GLU A 104 1.21 2.44 -12.01
CA GLU A 104 0.92 2.53 -13.44
C GLU A 104 0.38 1.18 -13.95
N ALA A 105 -0.60 1.21 -14.86
CA ALA A 105 -1.23 0.00 -15.38
C ALA A 105 -0.23 -0.99 -16.00
N LYS A 106 0.84 -0.48 -16.62
CA LYS A 106 1.91 -1.32 -17.22
C LYS A 106 2.66 -2.18 -16.18
N TYR A 107 2.67 -1.77 -14.90
CA TYR A 107 3.34 -2.48 -13.82
C TYR A 107 2.38 -3.32 -12.97
N PHE A 108 1.12 -3.49 -13.36
CA PHE A 108 0.12 -4.23 -12.58
C PHE A 108 0.57 -5.65 -12.19
N HIS A 109 1.26 -6.34 -13.10
CA HIS A 109 1.83 -7.67 -12.86
C HIS A 109 2.91 -7.69 -11.78
N LEU A 110 3.56 -6.55 -11.49
CA LEU A 110 4.52 -6.40 -10.40
C LEU A 110 3.86 -5.87 -9.12
N THR A 111 2.94 -4.92 -9.23
CA THR A 111 2.36 -4.24 -8.06
C THR A 111 1.37 -5.11 -7.31
N THR A 112 0.57 -5.92 -8.01
CA THR A 112 -0.36 -6.87 -7.38
C THR A 112 0.33 -7.87 -6.45
N PRO A 113 1.34 -8.65 -6.87
CA PRO A 113 2.03 -9.54 -5.95
C PRO A 113 2.79 -8.77 -4.85
N THR A 114 3.25 -7.56 -5.14
CA THR A 114 3.96 -6.73 -4.14
C THR A 114 3.02 -6.21 -3.05
N VAL A 115 1.82 -5.72 -3.39
CA VAL A 115 0.84 -5.27 -2.37
C VAL A 115 0.36 -6.43 -1.51
N ILE A 116 0.15 -7.61 -2.11
CA ILE A 116 -0.19 -8.84 -1.36
C ILE A 116 0.93 -9.17 -0.38
N LYS A 117 2.20 -9.15 -0.83
CA LYS A 117 3.36 -9.36 0.04
C LYS A 117 3.39 -8.36 1.20
N ILE A 118 3.20 -7.07 0.93
CA ILE A 118 3.19 -6.01 1.95
C ILE A 118 2.11 -6.26 3.01
N ASN A 119 0.90 -6.62 2.57
CA ASN A 119 -0.22 -6.93 3.46
C ASN A 119 0.09 -8.18 4.30
N LEU A 120 0.63 -9.25 3.70
CA LEU A 120 1.04 -10.46 4.42
C LEU A 120 2.15 -10.19 5.44
N LEU A 121 3.14 -9.36 5.10
CA LEU A 121 4.18 -8.94 6.04
C LEU A 121 3.58 -8.20 7.24
N THR A 122 2.55 -7.38 7.00
CA THR A 122 1.82 -6.66 8.06
C THR A 122 1.04 -7.63 8.95
N LEU A 123 0.29 -8.56 8.36
CA LEU A 123 -0.52 -9.54 9.10
C LEU A 123 0.33 -10.54 9.91
N THR A 124 1.50 -10.92 9.41
CA THR A 124 2.41 -11.87 10.07
C THR A 124 3.35 -11.21 11.08
N GLY A 125 3.31 -9.88 11.24
CA GLY A 125 4.21 -9.15 12.13
C GLY A 125 5.67 -9.06 11.64
N THR A 126 5.95 -9.48 10.40
CA THR A 126 7.32 -9.49 9.82
C THR A 126 7.66 -8.20 9.07
N TYR A 127 6.72 -7.26 8.97
CA TYR A 127 6.88 -5.98 8.28
C TYR A 127 8.09 -5.19 8.76
N GLN A 128 8.31 -5.05 10.07
CA GLN A 128 9.42 -4.24 10.59
C GLN A 128 10.79 -4.79 10.19
N LYS A 129 10.93 -6.12 10.15
CA LYS A 129 12.15 -6.79 9.69
C LYS A 129 12.40 -6.46 8.21
N TYR A 130 11.35 -6.43 7.40
CA TYR A 130 11.45 -6.06 5.99
C TYR A 130 11.78 -4.56 5.83
N LEU A 131 11.10 -3.68 6.56
CA LEU A 131 11.36 -2.24 6.54
C LEU A 131 12.79 -1.90 6.95
N ASN A 132 13.36 -2.59 7.96
CA ASN A 132 14.75 -2.38 8.36
C ASN A 132 15.73 -2.70 7.21
N LYS A 133 15.52 -3.81 6.49
CA LYS A 133 16.33 -4.16 5.31
C LYS A 133 16.14 -3.17 4.18
N PHE A 134 14.90 -2.71 3.98
CA PHE A 134 14.59 -1.69 2.98
C PHE A 134 15.31 -0.37 3.27
N ILE A 135 15.32 0.09 4.52
CA ILE A 135 16.02 1.32 4.93
C ILE A 135 17.54 1.17 4.81
N GLN A 136 18.10 -0.01 5.09
CA GLN A 136 19.53 -0.26 4.85
C GLN A 136 19.89 -0.12 3.36
N LYS A 137 18.98 -0.54 2.47
CA LYS A 137 19.15 -0.41 1.02
C LYS A 137 18.89 1.03 0.53
N TYR A 138 17.90 1.71 1.11
CA TYR A 138 17.47 3.06 0.73
C TYR A 138 17.45 4.00 1.94
N PRO A 139 18.62 4.49 2.41
CA PRO A 139 18.73 5.25 3.66
C PRO A 139 17.92 6.56 3.67
N PHE A 140 17.74 7.19 2.51
CA PHE A 140 16.93 8.41 2.34
C PHE A 140 15.46 8.22 2.80
N THR A 141 14.99 6.98 2.91
CA THR A 141 13.65 6.64 3.42
C THR A 141 13.41 7.21 4.82
N VAL A 142 14.45 7.26 5.67
CA VAL A 142 14.36 7.79 7.03
C VAL A 142 13.93 9.25 7.00
N ASP A 143 14.61 10.06 6.19
CA ASP A 143 14.31 11.49 6.04
C ASP A 143 13.02 11.72 5.27
N ALA A 144 12.77 10.92 4.23
CA ALA A 144 11.57 11.04 3.39
C ALA A 144 10.27 10.87 4.17
N PHE A 145 10.26 10.01 5.19
CA PHE A 145 9.10 9.74 6.03
C PHE A 145 9.14 10.38 7.41
N ASP A 146 10.21 11.14 7.72
CA ASP A 146 10.47 11.67 9.06
C ASP A 146 10.30 10.56 10.12
N MET A 147 11.10 9.51 9.97
CA MET A 147 10.94 8.29 10.76
C MET A 147 11.35 8.50 12.22
N GLU A 148 10.47 8.12 13.14
CA GLU A 148 10.81 7.98 14.56
C GLU A 148 11.39 6.58 14.82
N VAL A 149 12.51 6.52 15.57
CA VAL A 149 13.10 5.26 16.03
C VAL A 149 12.63 4.97 17.45
N LYS A 150 12.00 3.80 17.64
CA LYS A 150 11.63 3.24 18.94
C LYS A 150 12.35 1.92 19.21
#